data_AF-A0A959ITG3-F1
#
_entry.id   AF-A0A959ITG3-F1
#
_cell.length_a   1.000
_cell.length_b   1.000
_cell.length_c   1.000
_cell.angle_alpha   90.00
_cell.angle_beta   90.00
_cell.angle_gamma   90.00
#
_symmetry.space_group_name_H-M   'P 1'
#
loop_
_entity.id
_entity.type
_entity.pdbx_description
1 polymer ?
#
loop_
_entity_poly.entity_id
_entity_poly.type
_entity_poly.pdbx_seq_one_letter_code
_entity_poly.pdbx_strand_id
1 'polypeptide(L)'
;FHVIEDGVEGAFCLPSYSLSLSKNFEQGGTVSFEPEQAFYEAGTEITLTATANSGYFFQSWSGGETSTELVHTFNISRNANVEGLFYPDGTQAEAGVIGYATVQDDEGTPYLMTGGLFGDTVLASNFNTLKAYLESDLPYVVTVEDHIISTGTINIASDKTLLGLTDSSHLEGIRIKINSSDNVILRNMTFSKVIQFDEIEINNSHHIWIDGCEFFTDLDHGSEYYDGLLDIKNAARFITVSNTEFHDHFKAVLISSGDDSFQDTSIRITFHHNYFHNLGSRTPLLRFGKAHIFNNYFRSCSSGVNSRMGACIRVEENFFFSVSNALRTDMSATVGYFEVLDNIFEASSYVADPTCELDVPYEYTAYLDEAADVPLIVAGEDPLNGVNSPYLEAGITIFPNPASAEVQLVLDLREAAAEGHLSLYNLLGRQVQVIADGPFAAGSNPVYFSVAHLPAGHYFVQLETPQGRLTKSLIIQ
;
A
#
# COMPACT_ATOMS: atom_id res chain seq x y z
N PHE A 1 -35.46 30.73 -18.42
CA PHE A 1 -36.81 31.32 -18.29
C PHE A 1 -37.64 30.87 -19.48
N HIS A 2 -38.94 30.61 -19.28
CA HIS A 2 -39.87 30.26 -20.36
C HIS A 2 -40.96 31.33 -20.41
N VAL A 3 -41.41 31.69 -21.61
CA VAL A 3 -42.53 32.63 -21.79
C VAL A 3 -43.83 31.86 -21.61
N ILE A 4 -44.64 32.27 -20.64
CA ILE A 4 -46.01 31.81 -20.42
C ILE A 4 -46.98 32.93 -20.83
N GLU A 5 -48.27 32.61 -21.01
CA GLU A 5 -49.29 33.56 -21.50
C GLU A 5 -49.29 34.92 -20.76
N ASP A 6 -49.00 34.93 -19.46
CA ASP A 6 -49.04 36.12 -18.60
C ASP A 6 -47.65 36.59 -18.07
N GLY A 7 -46.55 36.13 -18.66
CA GLY A 7 -45.22 36.63 -18.29
C GLY A 7 -44.06 35.65 -18.49
N VAL A 8 -43.08 35.74 -17.60
CA VAL A 8 -41.86 34.95 -17.64
C VAL A 8 -41.74 34.18 -16.33
N GLU A 9 -41.81 32.86 -16.37
CA GLU A 9 -41.58 32.01 -15.21
C GLU A 9 -40.09 31.62 -15.13
N GLY A 10 -39.55 31.58 -13.91
CA GLY A 10 -38.22 31.05 -13.65
C GLY A 10 -38.11 29.65 -14.24
N ALA A 11 -37.21 29.44 -15.20
CA ALA A 11 -36.87 28.08 -15.58
C ALA A 11 -36.17 27.46 -14.39
N PHE A 12 -36.69 26.36 -13.86
CA PHE A 12 -35.87 25.45 -13.10
C PHE A 12 -34.84 24.88 -14.07
N CYS A 13 -33.69 25.54 -14.21
CA CYS A 13 -32.52 24.86 -14.79
C CYS A 13 -32.14 23.78 -13.78
N LEU A 14 -32.56 22.54 -14.04
CA LEU A 14 -31.93 21.41 -13.38
C LEU A 14 -30.43 21.48 -13.69
N PRO A 15 -29.55 21.17 -12.72
CA PRO A 15 -28.13 21.05 -13.00
C PRO A 15 -27.93 20.13 -14.20
N SER A 16 -27.13 20.58 -15.16
CA SER A 16 -26.78 19.80 -16.35
C SER A 16 -25.38 19.21 -16.15
N TYR A 17 -25.24 17.89 -16.34
CA TYR A 17 -23.99 17.17 -16.13
C TYR A 17 -23.45 16.59 -17.44
N SER A 18 -22.12 16.44 -17.53
CA SER A 18 -21.45 15.77 -18.64
C SER A 18 -20.95 14.38 -18.24
N LEU A 19 -21.01 13.42 -19.16
CA LEU A 19 -20.37 12.11 -19.04
C LEU A 19 -19.29 11.98 -20.14
N SER A 20 -18.11 11.49 -19.76
CA SER A 20 -17.08 11.04 -20.71
C SER A 20 -16.69 9.60 -20.40
N LEU A 21 -16.33 8.84 -21.45
CA LEU A 21 -15.80 7.48 -21.33
C LEU A 21 -14.36 7.40 -21.83
N SER A 22 -13.55 6.62 -21.12
CA SER A 22 -12.22 6.17 -21.54
C SER A 22 -12.04 4.67 -21.27
N LYS A 23 -10.87 4.15 -21.62
CA LYS A 23 -10.41 2.81 -21.28
C LYS A 23 -8.92 2.84 -21.03
N ASN A 24 -8.46 2.01 -20.11
CA ASN A 24 -7.04 1.94 -19.74
C ASN A 24 -6.15 1.42 -20.89
N PHE A 25 -6.65 0.48 -21.71
CA PHE A 25 -5.95 -0.02 -22.90
C PHE A 25 -6.78 0.11 -24.16
N GLU A 26 -6.20 0.74 -25.17
CA GLU A 26 -6.84 0.88 -26.48
C GLU A 26 -7.20 -0.46 -27.13
N GLN A 27 -6.40 -1.51 -26.91
CA GLN A 27 -6.66 -2.85 -27.44
C GLN A 27 -7.61 -3.68 -26.59
N GLY A 28 -7.91 -3.26 -25.35
CA GLY A 28 -8.61 -4.09 -24.37
C GLY A 28 -10.08 -4.38 -24.68
N GLY A 29 -10.75 -3.45 -25.37
CA GLY A 29 -12.16 -3.60 -25.72
C GLY A 29 -12.80 -2.33 -26.25
N THR A 30 -14.13 -2.31 -26.19
CA THR A 30 -14.97 -1.16 -26.50
C THR A 30 -15.84 -0.80 -25.31
N VAL A 31 -16.11 0.50 -25.15
CA VAL A 31 -17.04 1.05 -24.17
C VAL A 31 -18.02 1.98 -24.87
N SER A 32 -19.27 1.99 -24.41
CA SER A 32 -20.33 2.88 -24.92
C SER A 32 -21.30 3.25 -23.80
N PHE A 33 -22.11 4.29 -24.01
CA PHE A 33 -23.18 4.67 -23.09
C PHE A 33 -24.43 5.10 -23.85
N GLU A 34 -25.61 4.89 -23.28
CA GLU A 34 -26.89 5.36 -23.82
C GLU A 34 -27.76 5.95 -22.69
N PRO A 35 -28.54 7.02 -22.95
CA PRO A 35 -28.63 7.75 -24.22
C PRO A 35 -27.42 8.64 -24.48
N GLU A 36 -26.89 8.71 -25.71
CA GLU A 36 -25.79 9.64 -26.02
C GLU A 36 -26.23 11.12 -26.09
N GLN A 37 -25.75 11.95 -25.14
CA GLN A 37 -26.04 13.39 -25.10
C GLN A 37 -24.81 14.20 -24.64
N ALA A 38 -24.77 15.48 -25.03
CA ALA A 38 -23.72 16.40 -24.58
C ALA A 38 -23.85 16.77 -23.09
N PHE A 39 -25.10 16.88 -22.62
CA PHE A 39 -25.43 17.19 -21.23
C PHE A 39 -26.70 16.46 -20.83
N TYR A 40 -26.79 16.11 -19.56
CA TYR A 40 -27.91 15.40 -18.95
C TYR A 40 -28.50 16.20 -17.82
N GLU A 41 -29.82 16.18 -17.67
CA GLU A 41 -30.45 16.66 -16.45
C GLU A 41 -30.10 15.73 -15.28
N ALA A 42 -29.95 16.30 -14.09
CA ALA A 42 -29.76 15.53 -12.86
C ALA A 42 -30.81 14.42 -12.72
N GLY A 43 -30.35 13.19 -12.49
CA GLY A 43 -31.21 12.01 -12.37
C GLY A 43 -31.54 11.32 -13.69
N THR A 44 -30.98 11.76 -14.83
CA THR A 44 -31.09 11.00 -16.09
C THR A 44 -30.43 9.64 -15.92
N GLU A 45 -31.16 8.59 -16.27
CA GLU A 45 -30.65 7.22 -16.27
C GLU A 45 -29.73 7.00 -17.48
N ILE A 46 -28.51 6.55 -17.23
CA ILE A 46 -27.50 6.24 -18.24
C ILE A 46 -27.12 4.77 -18.10
N THR A 47 -27.05 4.06 -19.22
CA THR A 47 -26.57 2.68 -19.30
C THR A 47 -25.21 2.63 -19.98
N LEU A 48 -24.19 2.19 -19.25
CA LEU A 48 -22.85 1.89 -19.74
C LEU A 48 -22.81 0.47 -20.31
N THR A 49 -21.98 0.22 -21.32
CA THR A 49 -21.75 -1.10 -21.88
C THR A 49 -20.28 -1.29 -22.22
N ALA A 50 -19.67 -2.36 -21.72
CA ALA A 50 -18.32 -2.79 -21.99
C ALA A 50 -18.33 -4.09 -22.80
N THR A 51 -17.39 -4.23 -23.73
CA THR A 51 -17.16 -5.47 -24.46
C THR A 51 -15.66 -5.69 -24.61
N ALA A 52 -15.14 -6.72 -23.95
CA ALA A 52 -13.72 -7.06 -24.03
C ALA A 52 -13.37 -7.69 -25.39
N ASN A 53 -12.20 -7.36 -25.90
CA ASN A 53 -11.64 -8.02 -27.09
C ASN A 53 -11.06 -9.38 -26.72
N SER A 54 -10.87 -10.26 -27.72
CA SER A 54 -10.23 -11.56 -27.49
C SER A 54 -8.83 -11.39 -26.90
N GLY A 55 -8.52 -12.17 -25.86
CA GLY A 55 -7.25 -12.09 -25.13
C GLY A 55 -7.26 -11.08 -23.98
N TYR A 56 -8.41 -10.45 -23.70
CA TYR A 56 -8.62 -9.53 -22.60
C TYR A 56 -9.91 -9.87 -21.84
N PHE A 57 -9.94 -9.50 -20.57
CA PHE A 57 -11.15 -9.48 -19.76
C PHE A 57 -11.46 -8.04 -19.31
N PHE A 58 -12.74 -7.77 -19.11
CA PHE A 58 -13.20 -6.55 -18.43
C PHE A 58 -13.17 -6.80 -16.92
N GLN A 59 -12.49 -5.94 -16.17
CA GLN A 59 -12.49 -6.00 -14.71
C GLN A 59 -13.68 -5.22 -14.14
N SER A 60 -13.75 -3.92 -14.45
CA SER A 60 -14.70 -3.01 -13.83
C SER A 60 -14.75 -1.66 -14.55
N TRP A 61 -15.83 -0.92 -14.33
CA TRP A 61 -15.88 0.52 -14.50
C TRP A 61 -15.17 1.21 -13.33
N SER A 62 -14.50 2.32 -13.62
CA SER A 62 -13.74 3.13 -12.67
C SER A 62 -14.00 4.63 -12.84
N GLY A 63 -13.53 5.43 -11.87
CA GLY A 63 -13.57 6.89 -11.91
C GLY A 63 -14.87 7.47 -11.38
N GLY A 64 -15.65 8.11 -12.25
CA GLY A 64 -16.89 8.80 -11.88
C GLY A 64 -18.01 7.86 -11.41
N GLU A 65 -17.96 6.60 -11.81
CA GLU A 65 -18.90 5.52 -11.51
C GLU A 65 -18.12 4.20 -11.50
N THR A 66 -18.43 3.31 -10.56
CA THR A 66 -17.75 2.03 -10.35
C THR A 66 -18.76 0.89 -10.42
N SER A 67 -18.38 -0.21 -11.08
CA SER A 67 -19.22 -1.42 -11.18
C SER A 67 -18.44 -2.55 -11.85
N THR A 68 -18.68 -3.79 -11.45
CA THR A 68 -18.14 -4.99 -12.13
C THR A 68 -19.00 -5.46 -13.30
N GLU A 69 -20.19 -4.90 -13.47
CA GLU A 69 -21.14 -5.33 -14.50
C GLU A 69 -20.74 -4.81 -15.88
N LEU A 70 -20.73 -5.70 -16.87
CA LEU A 70 -20.49 -5.33 -18.27
C LEU A 70 -21.51 -4.32 -18.79
N VAL A 71 -22.76 -4.42 -18.31
CA VAL A 71 -23.83 -3.46 -18.57
C VAL A 71 -24.28 -2.88 -17.23
N HIS A 72 -23.97 -1.61 -17.01
CA HIS A 72 -24.21 -0.93 -15.73
C HIS A 72 -25.12 0.28 -15.94
N THR A 73 -26.16 0.42 -15.13
CA THR A 73 -27.11 1.54 -15.24
C THR A 73 -27.07 2.37 -13.97
N PHE A 74 -26.93 3.68 -14.12
CA PHE A 74 -26.87 4.63 -12.99
C PHE A 74 -27.58 5.94 -13.33
N ASN A 75 -27.92 6.72 -12.30
CA ASN A 75 -28.53 8.04 -12.45
C ASN A 75 -27.47 9.13 -12.29
N ILE A 76 -27.24 9.93 -13.34
CA ILE A 76 -26.20 10.95 -13.31
C ILE A 76 -26.53 12.10 -12.35
N SER A 77 -25.63 12.38 -11.42
CA SER A 77 -25.80 13.41 -10.37
C SER A 77 -24.64 14.40 -10.28
N ARG A 78 -23.61 14.22 -11.10
CA ARG A 78 -22.42 15.06 -11.22
C ARG A 78 -21.78 14.84 -12.59
N ASN A 79 -20.86 15.72 -12.97
CA ASN A 79 -19.97 15.42 -14.09
C ASN A 79 -19.19 14.15 -13.77
N ALA A 80 -19.14 13.22 -14.72
CA ALA A 80 -18.50 11.93 -14.55
C ALA A 80 -17.54 11.65 -15.71
N ASN A 81 -16.33 11.21 -15.36
CA ASN A 81 -15.39 10.61 -16.30
C ASN A 81 -15.29 9.14 -15.88
N VAL A 82 -15.80 8.23 -16.69
CA VAL A 82 -15.86 6.81 -16.35
C VAL A 82 -14.92 6.04 -17.26
N GLU A 83 -14.10 5.17 -16.69
CA GLU A 83 -13.12 4.39 -17.42
C GLU A 83 -13.48 2.91 -17.39
N GLY A 84 -13.46 2.24 -18.55
CA GLY A 84 -13.50 0.78 -18.59
C GLY A 84 -12.12 0.18 -18.38
N LEU A 85 -11.94 -0.59 -17.31
CA LEU A 85 -10.69 -1.29 -17.03
C LEU A 85 -10.70 -2.67 -17.69
N PHE A 86 -9.83 -2.85 -18.67
CA PHE A 86 -9.59 -4.12 -19.37
C PHE A 86 -8.16 -4.57 -19.13
N TYR A 87 -7.93 -5.86 -18.99
CA TYR A 87 -6.58 -6.41 -18.81
C TYR A 87 -6.39 -7.67 -19.65
N PRO A 88 -5.16 -7.98 -20.10
CA PRO A 88 -4.88 -9.24 -20.78
C PRO A 88 -5.32 -10.44 -19.95
N ASP A 89 -5.82 -11.48 -20.60
CA ASP A 89 -6.26 -12.71 -19.95
C ASP A 89 -5.13 -13.29 -19.08
N GLY A 90 -5.45 -13.61 -17.82
CA GLY A 90 -4.48 -14.13 -16.84
C GLY A 90 -3.66 -13.07 -16.11
N THR A 91 -3.90 -11.77 -16.33
CA THR A 91 -3.36 -10.71 -15.45
C THR A 91 -3.89 -10.93 -14.03
N GLN A 92 -3.01 -10.81 -13.04
CA GLN A 92 -3.32 -10.94 -11.62
C GLN A 92 -2.76 -9.73 -10.86
N ALA A 93 -3.31 -9.46 -9.68
CA ALA A 93 -2.72 -8.48 -8.77
C ALA A 93 -1.34 -8.96 -8.31
N GLU A 94 -0.48 -8.01 -7.96
CA GLU A 94 0.78 -8.32 -7.28
C GLU A 94 0.50 -9.11 -5.98
N ALA A 95 1.26 -10.17 -5.73
CA ALA A 95 0.97 -11.10 -4.63
C ALA A 95 1.09 -10.41 -3.25
N GLY A 96 0.08 -10.61 -2.40
CA GLY A 96 0.06 -10.12 -1.02
C GLY A 96 -0.64 -8.77 -0.82
N VAL A 97 -1.04 -8.07 -1.90
CA VAL A 97 -1.83 -6.85 -1.75
C VAL A 97 -3.24 -7.17 -1.26
N ILE A 98 -3.63 -6.52 -0.16
CA ILE A 98 -5.00 -6.48 0.37
C ILE A 98 -5.32 -5.04 0.76
N GLY A 99 -6.48 -4.82 1.36
CA GLY A 99 -6.83 -3.51 1.88
C GLY A 99 -7.47 -2.57 0.85
N TYR A 100 -7.59 -1.31 1.22
CA TYR A 100 -8.19 -0.27 0.38
C TYR A 100 -7.49 -0.08 -0.97
N ALA A 101 -6.24 -0.51 -1.14
CA ALA A 101 -5.56 -0.53 -2.43
C ALA A 101 -6.21 -1.47 -3.48
N THR A 102 -7.04 -2.44 -3.05
CA THR A 102 -7.66 -3.44 -3.92
C THR A 102 -9.12 -3.14 -4.26
N VAL A 103 -9.63 -1.97 -3.88
CA VAL A 103 -11.02 -1.55 -4.09
C VAL A 103 -11.10 -0.09 -4.50
N GLN A 104 -12.20 0.30 -5.12
CA GLN A 104 -12.38 1.61 -5.76
C GLN A 104 -13.44 2.49 -5.08
N ASP A 105 -14.18 1.93 -4.14
CA ASP A 105 -15.31 2.56 -3.46
C ASP A 105 -15.57 1.91 -2.08
N ASP A 106 -16.58 2.41 -1.38
CA ASP A 106 -16.98 1.89 -0.07
C ASP A 106 -17.89 0.65 -0.20
N GLU A 107 -18.25 0.27 -1.42
CA GLU A 107 -19.08 -0.89 -1.75
C GLU A 107 -18.24 -2.14 -2.11
N GLY A 108 -16.93 -1.97 -2.27
CA GLY A 108 -15.98 -3.06 -2.51
C GLY A 108 -15.79 -3.42 -3.98
N THR A 109 -16.06 -2.50 -4.91
CA THR A 109 -15.75 -2.71 -6.32
C THR A 109 -14.24 -2.95 -6.46
N PRO A 110 -13.79 -4.11 -6.98
CA PRO A 110 -12.39 -4.49 -6.97
C PRO A 110 -11.55 -3.61 -7.92
N TYR A 111 -10.29 -3.37 -7.55
CA TYR A 111 -9.26 -2.73 -8.38
C TYR A 111 -8.07 -3.68 -8.57
N LEU A 112 -7.55 -3.81 -9.80
CA LEU A 112 -6.31 -4.56 -10.04
C LEU A 112 -5.10 -3.66 -9.87
N MET A 113 -4.41 -3.80 -8.74
CA MET A 113 -3.12 -3.13 -8.54
C MET A 113 -2.04 -3.80 -9.40
N THR A 114 -1.62 -3.13 -10.47
CA THR A 114 -0.61 -3.65 -11.41
C THR A 114 0.71 -2.89 -11.36
N GLY A 115 0.71 -1.67 -10.82
CA GLY A 115 1.87 -0.80 -10.86
C GLY A 115 2.45 -0.70 -12.27
N GLY A 116 3.76 -0.95 -12.38
CA GLY A 116 4.49 -0.93 -13.63
C GLY A 116 4.44 -2.21 -14.48
N LEU A 117 3.60 -3.20 -14.16
CA LEU A 117 3.62 -4.54 -14.77
C LEU A 117 3.59 -4.54 -16.31
N PHE A 118 2.91 -3.57 -16.93
CA PHE A 118 2.78 -3.47 -18.39
C PHE A 118 3.91 -2.67 -19.07
N GLY A 119 4.95 -2.34 -18.30
CA GLY A 119 6.15 -1.66 -18.74
C GLY A 119 7.39 -2.54 -18.78
N ASP A 120 8.52 -1.92 -19.11
CA ASP A 120 9.81 -2.59 -19.00
C ASP A 120 10.24 -2.67 -17.53
N THR A 121 11.01 -3.71 -17.19
CA THR A 121 11.77 -3.76 -15.94
C THR A 121 13.16 -3.17 -16.14
N VAL A 122 13.50 -2.16 -15.36
CA VAL A 122 14.72 -1.36 -15.52
C VAL A 122 15.48 -1.25 -14.20
N LEU A 123 16.81 -1.22 -14.24
CA LEU A 123 17.66 -0.98 -13.07
C LEU A 123 18.05 0.49 -13.00
N ALA A 124 17.79 1.12 -11.85
CA ALA A 124 18.22 2.48 -11.55
C ALA A 124 19.36 2.45 -10.51
N SER A 125 20.57 2.80 -10.95
CA SER A 125 21.78 2.80 -10.12
C SER A 125 22.19 4.19 -9.58
N ASN A 126 21.45 5.23 -9.95
CA ASN A 126 21.70 6.59 -9.48
C ASN A 126 20.43 7.45 -9.57
N PHE A 127 20.47 8.62 -8.92
CA PHE A 127 19.38 9.58 -8.87
C PHE A 127 18.82 9.96 -10.26
N ASN A 128 19.67 10.18 -11.26
CA ASN A 128 19.21 10.64 -12.58
C ASN A 128 18.44 9.55 -13.34
N THR A 129 18.95 8.31 -13.32
CA THR A 129 18.24 7.18 -13.95
C THR A 129 16.95 6.84 -13.19
N LEU A 130 16.99 6.88 -11.85
CA LEU A 130 15.82 6.67 -11.01
C LEU A 130 14.72 7.68 -11.33
N LYS A 131 15.08 8.97 -11.35
CA LYS A 131 14.17 10.06 -11.70
C LYS A 131 13.63 9.90 -13.12
N ALA A 132 14.47 9.61 -14.11
CA ALA A 132 14.04 9.49 -15.50
C ALA A 132 12.98 8.38 -15.70
N TYR A 133 13.13 7.24 -15.04
CA TYR A 133 12.16 6.15 -15.14
C TYR A 133 10.89 6.42 -14.34
N LEU A 134 11.00 6.92 -13.11
CA LEU A 134 9.85 7.16 -12.24
C LEU A 134 8.98 8.34 -12.71
N GLU A 135 9.56 9.36 -13.36
CA GLU A 135 8.81 10.51 -13.90
C GLU A 135 8.31 10.29 -15.35
N SER A 136 8.50 9.10 -15.92
CA SER A 136 8.06 8.79 -17.29
C SER A 136 6.55 8.53 -17.37
N ASP A 137 5.91 8.97 -18.45
CA ASP A 137 4.50 8.61 -18.76
C ASP A 137 4.33 7.14 -19.15
N LEU A 138 5.42 6.40 -19.41
CA LEU A 138 5.36 4.97 -19.71
C LEU A 138 5.34 4.15 -18.41
N PRO A 139 4.64 3.02 -18.37
CA PRO A 139 4.74 2.12 -17.22
C PRO A 139 6.17 1.60 -17.06
N TYR A 140 6.62 1.41 -15.82
CA TYR A 140 7.93 0.80 -15.53
C TYR A 140 7.93 0.07 -14.19
N VAL A 141 8.59 -1.09 -14.17
CA VAL A 141 9.12 -1.69 -12.94
C VAL A 141 10.56 -1.20 -12.76
N VAL A 142 10.74 -0.20 -11.90
CA VAL A 142 12.03 0.41 -11.58
C VAL A 142 12.64 -0.32 -10.39
N THR A 143 13.75 -1.00 -10.62
CA THR A 143 14.49 -1.75 -9.60
C THR A 143 15.67 -0.95 -9.08
N VAL A 144 16.00 -1.10 -7.80
CA VAL A 144 17.16 -0.49 -7.13
C VAL A 144 17.89 -1.57 -6.34
N GLU A 145 19.22 -1.63 -6.43
CA GLU A 145 20.06 -2.57 -5.68
C GLU A 145 20.93 -1.89 -4.62
N ASP A 146 21.25 -0.61 -4.86
CA ASP A 146 22.27 0.14 -4.12
C ASP A 146 21.67 1.21 -3.23
N HIS A 147 22.50 1.69 -2.29
CA HIS A 147 22.22 2.89 -1.50
C HIS A 147 22.52 4.14 -2.32
N ILE A 148 21.47 4.86 -2.73
CA ILE A 148 21.54 6.11 -3.50
C ILE A 148 21.39 7.30 -2.55
N ILE A 149 22.49 7.99 -2.30
CA ILE A 149 22.53 9.24 -1.53
C ILE A 149 22.46 10.42 -2.50
N SER A 150 21.45 11.26 -2.37
CA SER A 150 21.33 12.50 -3.16
C SER A 150 20.48 13.54 -2.43
N THR A 151 20.34 14.71 -3.04
CA THR A 151 19.28 15.66 -2.70
C THR A 151 18.38 15.86 -3.91
N GLY A 152 17.16 16.35 -3.69
CA GLY A 152 16.22 16.68 -4.75
C GLY A 152 14.90 15.93 -4.62
N THR A 153 14.07 16.05 -5.64
CA THR A 153 12.72 15.49 -5.66
C THR A 153 12.48 14.66 -6.91
N ILE A 154 11.82 13.52 -6.73
CA ILE A 154 11.32 12.65 -7.80
C ILE A 154 9.79 12.62 -7.72
N ASN A 155 9.12 12.92 -8.83
CA ASN A 155 7.65 12.87 -8.95
C ASN A 155 7.23 11.59 -9.67
N ILE A 156 6.89 10.56 -8.90
CA ILE A 156 6.46 9.29 -9.49
C ILE A 156 5.14 9.51 -10.25
N ALA A 157 5.16 9.19 -11.54
CA ALA A 157 3.99 9.19 -12.42
C ALA A 157 3.13 7.92 -12.23
N SER A 158 1.96 7.85 -12.87
CA SER A 158 1.11 6.66 -12.82
C SER A 158 1.79 5.40 -13.38
N ASP A 159 1.26 4.24 -13.00
CA ASP A 159 1.67 2.92 -13.50
C ASP A 159 3.16 2.63 -13.24
N LYS A 160 3.57 2.74 -11.97
CA LYS A 160 4.95 2.52 -11.55
C LYS A 160 5.04 1.46 -10.47
N THR A 161 6.08 0.65 -10.55
CA THR A 161 6.57 -0.16 -9.43
C THR A 161 7.99 0.28 -9.12
N LEU A 162 8.27 0.75 -7.91
CA LEU A 162 9.62 0.93 -7.38
C LEU A 162 9.93 -0.27 -6.46
N LEU A 163 10.94 -1.05 -6.80
CA LEU A 163 11.26 -2.30 -6.10
C LEU A 163 12.74 -2.35 -5.70
N GLY A 164 13.02 -2.49 -4.41
CA GLY A 164 14.36 -2.83 -3.95
C GLY A 164 14.65 -4.32 -4.12
N LEU A 165 15.85 -4.65 -4.56
CA LEU A 165 16.29 -6.04 -4.78
C LEU A 165 17.18 -6.58 -3.66
N THR A 166 17.66 -5.71 -2.76
CA THR A 166 18.57 -6.09 -1.68
C THR A 166 18.27 -5.28 -0.41
N ASP A 167 18.80 -5.72 0.73
CA ASP A 167 18.75 -4.97 2.00
C ASP A 167 19.54 -3.64 1.95
N SER A 168 20.25 -3.36 0.84
CA SER A 168 20.95 -2.09 0.60
C SER A 168 20.18 -1.14 -0.33
N SER A 169 19.00 -1.53 -0.81
CA SER A 169 18.15 -0.71 -1.67
C SER A 169 17.55 0.47 -0.90
N HIS A 170 18.27 1.58 -0.89
CA HIS A 170 18.03 2.69 0.04
C HIS A 170 18.14 4.04 -0.67
N LEU A 171 17.15 4.91 -0.48
CA LEU A 171 17.19 6.31 -0.90
C LEU A 171 17.39 7.23 0.31
N GLU A 172 18.57 7.84 0.42
CA GLU A 172 18.88 8.81 1.48
C GLU A 172 18.89 10.24 0.93
N GLY A 173 18.13 11.14 1.55
CA GLY A 173 18.04 12.56 1.22
C GLY A 173 17.19 12.90 -0.02
N ILE A 174 16.54 11.92 -0.64
CA ILE A 174 15.73 12.08 -1.85
C ILE A 174 14.25 12.13 -1.47
N ARG A 175 13.60 13.25 -1.78
CA ARG A 175 12.15 13.41 -1.59
C ARG A 175 11.39 12.69 -2.70
N ILE A 176 10.39 11.89 -2.34
CA ILE A 176 9.44 11.30 -3.28
C ILE A 176 8.11 12.06 -3.23
N LYS A 177 7.53 12.31 -4.39
CA LYS A 177 6.16 12.80 -4.52
C LYS A 177 5.35 11.90 -5.44
N ILE A 178 4.12 11.61 -5.05
CA ILE A 178 3.11 10.98 -5.90
C ILE A 178 1.97 12.00 -6.01
N ASN A 179 1.88 12.70 -7.14
CA ASN A 179 0.95 13.83 -7.31
C ASN A 179 0.06 13.60 -8.52
N SER A 180 -1.26 13.48 -8.31
CA SER A 180 -2.20 13.15 -9.39
C SER A 180 -1.72 11.95 -10.21
N SER A 181 -1.25 10.91 -9.53
CA SER A 181 -0.65 9.72 -10.13
C SER A 181 -1.22 8.49 -9.45
N ASP A 182 -1.61 7.51 -10.25
CA ASP A 182 -2.41 6.38 -9.79
C ASP A 182 -1.70 5.06 -10.13
N ASN A 183 -2.09 3.97 -9.46
CA ASN A 183 -1.51 2.65 -9.69
C ASN A 183 0.02 2.64 -9.45
N VAL A 184 0.42 2.93 -8.21
CA VAL A 184 1.83 3.00 -7.81
C VAL A 184 2.13 1.99 -6.70
N ILE A 185 3.17 1.17 -6.91
CA ILE A 185 3.65 0.18 -5.96
C ILE A 185 5.06 0.57 -5.52
N LEU A 186 5.32 0.67 -4.21
CA LEU A 186 6.65 0.86 -3.62
C LEU A 186 6.96 -0.32 -2.71
N ARG A 187 8.03 -1.07 -2.99
CA ARG A 187 8.34 -2.30 -2.25
C ARG A 187 9.80 -2.49 -1.92
N ASN A 188 10.06 -3.04 -0.73
CA ASN A 188 11.39 -3.48 -0.30
C ASN A 188 12.45 -2.36 -0.39
N MET A 189 12.08 -1.14 -0.03
CA MET A 189 12.93 0.05 -0.12
C MET A 189 13.07 0.72 1.25
N THR A 190 14.28 1.18 1.56
CA THR A 190 14.52 2.10 2.68
C THR A 190 14.46 3.55 2.18
N PHE A 191 13.84 4.45 2.95
CA PHE A 191 13.77 5.89 2.71
C PHE A 191 14.18 6.65 3.96
N SER A 192 15.10 7.62 3.84
CA SER A 192 15.53 8.36 5.04
C SER A 192 16.09 9.76 4.80
N LYS A 193 16.03 10.58 5.86
CA LYS A 193 16.81 11.83 6.03
C LYS A 193 16.52 12.91 4.99
N VAL A 194 15.26 13.10 4.63
CA VAL A 194 14.86 14.24 3.80
C VAL A 194 14.77 15.50 4.65
N ILE A 195 15.75 16.40 4.54
CA ILE A 195 15.81 17.64 5.33
C ILE A 195 14.65 18.58 4.94
N GLN A 196 13.93 19.09 5.94
CA GLN A 196 12.82 20.07 5.83
C GLN A 196 11.58 19.64 5.03
N PHE A 197 11.51 18.42 4.52
CA PHE A 197 10.36 17.92 3.78
C PHE A 197 10.03 16.50 4.21
N ASP A 198 8.88 16.02 3.74
CA ASP A 198 8.49 14.63 3.97
C ASP A 198 9.36 13.66 3.15
N GLU A 199 9.66 12.45 3.67
CA GLU A 199 10.29 11.39 2.85
C GLU A 199 9.41 11.09 1.61
N ILE A 200 8.11 10.83 1.83
CA ILE A 200 7.12 10.62 0.77
C ILE A 200 5.89 11.51 1.00
N GLU A 201 5.52 12.28 -0.03
CA GLU A 201 4.27 13.04 -0.07
C GLU A 201 3.34 12.52 -1.18
N ILE A 202 2.12 12.11 -0.80
CA ILE A 202 1.08 11.63 -1.69
C ILE A 202 -0.05 12.66 -1.75
N ASN A 203 -0.35 13.19 -2.94
CA ASN A 203 -1.40 14.19 -3.16
C ASN A 203 -2.32 13.80 -4.31
N ASN A 204 -3.64 13.87 -4.08
CA ASN A 204 -4.66 13.70 -5.13
C ASN A 204 -4.42 12.46 -6.01
N SER A 205 -3.93 11.39 -5.40
CA SER A 205 -3.44 10.18 -6.05
C SER A 205 -4.17 8.99 -5.45
N HIS A 206 -4.44 7.95 -6.24
CA HIS A 206 -5.19 6.80 -5.76
C HIS A 206 -4.66 5.46 -6.22
N HIS A 207 -5.00 4.42 -5.47
CA HIS A 207 -4.52 3.05 -5.69
C HIS A 207 -2.99 3.01 -5.57
N ILE A 208 -2.53 3.06 -4.31
CA ILE A 208 -1.11 3.03 -3.96
C ILE A 208 -0.87 1.91 -2.97
N TRP A 209 0.20 1.14 -3.18
CA TRP A 209 0.62 0.10 -2.26
C TRP A 209 2.07 0.32 -1.84
N ILE A 210 2.31 0.45 -0.54
CA ILE A 210 3.64 0.54 0.08
C ILE A 210 3.84 -0.72 0.92
N ASP A 211 4.80 -1.56 0.58
CA ASP A 211 4.97 -2.86 1.23
C ASP A 211 6.42 -3.24 1.50
N GLY A 212 6.73 -3.69 2.72
CA GLY A 212 8.09 -4.13 3.06
C GLY A 212 9.10 -2.98 3.05
N CYS A 213 8.67 -1.74 3.28
CA CYS A 213 9.55 -0.58 3.26
C CYS A 213 10.05 -0.22 4.66
N GLU A 214 11.08 0.63 4.74
CA GLU A 214 11.61 1.17 5.98
C GLU A 214 11.71 2.70 5.88
N PHE A 215 11.25 3.40 6.92
CA PHE A 215 11.25 4.85 7.00
C PHE A 215 11.87 5.33 8.30
N PHE A 216 12.93 6.12 8.22
CA PHE A 216 13.54 6.70 9.41
C PHE A 216 14.32 7.98 9.14
N THR A 217 14.67 8.67 10.22
CA THR A 217 15.58 9.82 10.19
C THR A 217 16.66 9.69 11.26
N ASP A 218 16.65 10.58 12.24
CA ASP A 218 17.37 10.48 13.49
C ASP A 218 16.62 11.32 14.54
N LEU A 219 16.99 11.15 15.81
CA LEU A 219 16.46 11.94 16.92
C LEU A 219 17.51 12.91 17.50
N ASP A 220 18.61 13.13 16.77
CA ASP A 220 19.73 13.97 17.20
C ASP A 220 19.46 15.47 16.93
N HIS A 221 18.40 15.76 16.19
CA HIS A 221 17.93 17.11 15.85
C HIS A 221 16.58 17.43 16.50
N GLY A 222 16.14 18.69 16.40
CA GLY A 222 14.79 19.08 16.83
C GLY A 222 13.71 18.64 15.83
N SER A 223 12.45 18.61 16.28
CA SER A 223 11.28 18.14 15.47
C SER A 223 11.02 18.89 14.17
N GLU A 224 11.63 20.06 13.97
CA GLU A 224 11.47 20.88 12.77
C GLU A 224 12.63 20.75 11.77
N TYR A 225 13.64 19.92 12.06
CA TYR A 225 14.75 19.67 11.14
C TYR A 225 14.32 18.80 9.96
N TYR A 226 13.55 17.75 10.26
CA TYR A 226 12.81 16.92 9.30
C TYR A 226 11.31 17.28 9.36
N ASP A 227 10.54 17.01 8.30
CA ASP A 227 9.07 17.12 8.38
C ASP A 227 8.44 15.78 8.76
N GLY A 228 7.65 15.11 7.92
CA GLY A 228 7.11 13.77 8.20
C GLY A 228 7.75 12.64 7.39
N LEU A 229 7.51 11.38 7.78
CA LEU A 229 7.94 10.23 6.98
C LEU A 229 6.99 10.02 5.78
N LEU A 230 5.69 9.91 6.06
CA LEU A 230 4.68 9.66 5.04
C LEU A 230 3.49 10.60 5.21
N ASP A 231 3.29 11.46 4.23
CA ASP A 231 2.22 12.46 4.25
C ASP A 231 1.22 12.21 3.11
N ILE A 232 -0.04 11.96 3.46
CA ILE A 232 -1.15 11.64 2.54
C ILE A 232 -2.18 12.76 2.59
N LYS A 233 -2.35 13.50 1.49
CA LYS A 233 -3.07 14.78 1.46
C LYS A 233 -3.96 14.90 0.22
N ASN A 234 -4.84 15.90 0.24
CA ASN A 234 -5.54 16.40 -0.95
C ASN A 234 -6.33 15.32 -1.70
N ALA A 235 -7.23 14.61 -1.02
CA ALA A 235 -8.09 13.56 -1.57
C ALA A 235 -7.36 12.30 -2.09
N ALA A 236 -6.12 12.07 -1.64
CA ALA A 236 -5.41 10.83 -1.91
C ALA A 236 -6.05 9.64 -1.18
N ARG A 237 -6.33 8.53 -1.88
CA ARG A 237 -7.24 7.49 -1.39
C ARG A 237 -6.94 6.10 -1.96
N PHE A 238 -7.54 5.06 -1.40
CA PHE A 238 -7.31 3.68 -1.81
C PHE A 238 -5.84 3.30 -1.67
N ILE A 239 -5.32 3.46 -0.45
CA ILE A 239 -3.92 3.24 -0.12
C ILE A 239 -3.81 2.10 0.88
N THR A 240 -2.85 1.20 0.66
CA THR A 240 -2.46 0.19 1.65
C THR A 240 -0.98 0.37 1.98
N VAL A 241 -0.67 0.40 3.27
CA VAL A 241 0.70 0.35 3.80
C VAL A 241 0.82 -0.93 4.62
N SER A 242 1.69 -1.83 4.18
CA SER A 242 1.84 -3.16 4.77
C SER A 242 3.29 -3.53 5.06
N ASN A 243 3.52 -4.37 6.07
CA ASN A 243 4.85 -4.91 6.37
C ASN A 243 5.96 -3.85 6.44
N THR A 244 5.62 -2.61 6.82
CA THR A 244 6.52 -1.45 6.74
C THR A 244 6.97 -1.02 8.12
N GLU A 245 8.24 -0.66 8.25
CA GLU A 245 8.83 -0.17 9.49
C GLU A 245 8.93 1.36 9.47
N PHE A 246 8.46 2.01 10.54
CA PHE A 246 8.58 3.45 10.76
C PHE A 246 9.26 3.68 12.10
N HIS A 247 10.44 4.32 12.09
CA HIS A 247 11.19 4.52 13.33
C HIS A 247 12.07 5.77 13.37
N ASP A 248 12.54 6.08 14.58
CA ASP A 248 13.53 7.13 14.84
C ASP A 248 13.19 8.47 14.18
N HIS A 249 11.99 8.98 14.49
CA HIS A 249 11.46 10.19 13.87
C HIS A 249 10.41 10.93 14.74
N PHE A 250 10.25 12.24 14.57
CA PHE A 250 9.34 13.05 15.39
C PHE A 250 7.87 13.10 14.90
N LYS A 251 7.61 13.19 13.59
CA LYS A 251 6.26 13.39 13.00
C LYS A 251 5.96 12.34 11.92
N ALA A 252 5.73 11.09 12.30
CA ALA A 252 5.79 9.95 11.36
C ALA A 252 4.82 10.03 10.17
N VAL A 253 3.51 9.93 10.39
CA VAL A 253 2.52 9.76 9.32
C VAL A 253 1.36 10.75 9.44
N LEU A 254 1.33 11.78 8.59
CA LEU A 254 0.21 12.72 8.51
C LEU A 254 -0.78 12.30 7.42
N ILE A 255 -2.04 12.14 7.79
CA ILE A 255 -3.12 11.98 6.85
C ILE A 255 -4.08 13.16 7.00
N SER A 256 -4.20 13.91 5.90
CA SER A 256 -4.85 15.21 5.78
C SER A 256 -4.12 16.35 6.49
N SER A 257 -3.86 17.42 5.74
CA SER A 257 -2.97 18.52 6.13
C SER A 257 -3.54 19.48 7.18
N GLY A 258 -4.86 19.52 7.39
CA GLY A 258 -5.45 20.49 8.31
C GLY A 258 -6.97 20.37 8.48
N ASP A 259 -7.51 21.16 9.41
CA ASP A 259 -8.92 21.09 9.84
C ASP A 259 -9.90 21.71 8.82
N ASP A 260 -9.41 22.32 7.73
CA ASP A 260 -10.23 22.91 6.66
C ASP A 260 -10.16 22.10 5.34
N SER A 261 -9.49 20.94 5.35
CA SER A 261 -9.27 20.10 4.16
C SER A 261 -10.44 19.14 3.88
N PHE A 262 -11.66 19.67 3.74
CA PHE A 262 -12.89 18.86 3.61
C PHE A 262 -12.89 17.86 2.44
N GLN A 263 -12.09 18.10 1.39
CA GLN A 263 -11.88 17.16 0.28
C GLN A 263 -11.29 15.80 0.74
N ASP A 264 -10.62 15.78 1.89
CA ASP A 264 -9.99 14.59 2.47
C ASP A 264 -11.00 13.63 3.13
N THR A 265 -12.30 13.95 3.11
CA THR A 265 -13.38 12.99 3.43
C THR A 265 -13.37 11.75 2.53
N SER A 266 -12.78 11.85 1.34
CA SER A 266 -12.62 10.75 0.39
C SER A 266 -11.44 9.82 0.70
N ILE A 267 -10.57 10.16 1.66
CA ILE A 267 -9.39 9.34 1.99
C ILE A 267 -9.82 7.98 2.54
N ARG A 268 -9.20 6.91 2.02
CA ARG A 268 -9.36 5.51 2.44
C ARG A 268 -7.99 4.85 2.55
N ILE A 269 -7.61 4.40 3.74
CA ILE A 269 -6.27 3.87 3.99
C ILE A 269 -6.30 2.61 4.84
N THR A 270 -5.46 1.65 4.48
CA THR A 270 -5.20 0.45 5.29
C THR A 270 -3.77 0.49 5.81
N PHE A 271 -3.59 0.23 7.10
CA PHE A 271 -2.29 -0.09 7.69
C PHE A 271 -2.37 -1.49 8.26
N HIS A 272 -1.55 -2.42 7.78
CA HIS A 272 -1.43 -3.72 8.44
C HIS A 272 -0.03 -4.27 8.53
N HIS A 273 0.25 -5.03 9.59
CA HIS A 273 1.55 -5.68 9.77
C HIS A 273 2.73 -4.72 9.78
N ASN A 274 2.50 -3.45 10.14
CA ASN A 274 3.56 -2.45 10.21
C ASN A 274 4.17 -2.41 11.61
N TYR A 275 5.43 -1.99 11.69
CA TYR A 275 6.13 -1.78 12.94
C TYR A 275 6.44 -0.29 13.14
N PHE A 276 5.76 0.33 14.10
CA PHE A 276 5.94 1.73 14.47
C PHE A 276 6.71 1.80 15.80
N HIS A 277 7.95 2.30 15.81
CA HIS A 277 8.70 2.38 17.06
C HIS A 277 9.63 3.58 17.21
N ASN A 278 9.80 4.03 18.45
CA ASN A 278 10.61 5.20 18.78
C ASN A 278 10.20 6.48 18.01
N LEU A 279 8.89 6.72 17.95
CA LEU A 279 8.29 7.83 17.21
C LEU A 279 7.74 8.91 18.17
N GLY A 280 7.86 10.17 17.78
CA GLY A 280 7.32 11.30 18.54
C GLY A 280 5.79 11.42 18.44
N SER A 281 5.26 11.46 17.23
CA SER A 281 3.84 11.68 16.99
C SER A 281 3.39 11.28 15.60
N ARG A 282 2.08 11.37 15.37
CA ARG A 282 1.40 11.07 14.11
C ARG A 282 1.58 9.60 13.74
N THR A 283 0.99 8.71 14.55
CA THR A 283 1.27 7.27 14.50
C THR A 283 0.02 6.40 14.26
N PRO A 284 -0.72 6.58 13.14
CA PRO A 284 -0.80 7.75 12.28
C PRO A 284 -1.72 8.84 12.87
N LEU A 285 -1.69 10.06 12.29
CA LEU A 285 -2.73 11.08 12.49
C LEU A 285 -3.67 11.07 11.29
N LEU A 286 -4.98 10.97 11.51
CA LEU A 286 -6.00 11.07 10.46
C LEU A 286 -7.04 12.16 10.74
N ARG A 287 -7.38 12.93 9.71
CA ARG A 287 -8.58 13.77 9.67
C ARG A 287 -9.55 13.30 8.57
N PHE A 288 -10.85 13.49 8.81
CA PHE A 288 -11.99 13.29 7.88
C PHE A 288 -12.23 11.88 7.33
N GLY A 289 -11.21 11.26 6.74
CA GLY A 289 -11.32 10.01 6.01
C GLY A 289 -11.59 8.78 6.89
N LYS A 290 -11.52 7.61 6.26
CA LYS A 290 -11.65 6.32 6.94
C LYS A 290 -10.33 5.57 6.88
N ALA A 291 -10.00 4.87 7.98
CA ALA A 291 -8.84 4.00 7.99
C ALA A 291 -9.12 2.67 8.70
N HIS A 292 -8.54 1.61 8.16
CA HIS A 292 -8.50 0.30 8.79
C HIS A 292 -7.06 0.01 9.21
N ILE A 293 -6.84 -0.11 10.50
CA ILE A 293 -5.52 -0.28 11.10
C ILE A 293 -5.55 -1.59 11.86
N PHE A 294 -4.94 -2.65 11.31
CA PHE A 294 -4.97 -3.97 11.94
C PHE A 294 -3.64 -4.70 11.97
N ASN A 295 -3.40 -5.54 12.97
CA ASN A 295 -2.15 -6.29 13.15
C ASN A 295 -0.87 -5.44 13.04
N ASN A 296 -0.88 -4.20 13.53
CA ASN A 296 0.33 -3.39 13.63
C ASN A 296 0.91 -3.47 15.04
N TYR A 297 2.23 -3.35 15.15
CA TYR A 297 2.92 -3.21 16.42
C TYR A 297 3.39 -1.78 16.64
N PHE A 298 2.94 -1.15 17.73
CA PHE A 298 3.36 0.18 18.14
C PHE A 298 4.17 0.10 19.42
N ARG A 299 5.40 0.61 19.42
CA ARG A 299 6.32 0.46 20.54
C ARG A 299 7.06 1.74 20.90
N SER A 300 7.02 2.12 22.17
CA SER A 300 7.80 3.26 22.69
C SER A 300 7.54 4.57 21.93
N CYS A 301 6.34 4.73 21.38
CA CYS A 301 5.93 5.95 20.72
C CYS A 301 5.39 6.95 21.75
N SER A 302 5.75 8.22 21.60
CA SER A 302 5.24 9.30 22.47
C SER A 302 3.75 9.61 22.22
N SER A 303 3.21 9.22 21.06
CA SER A 303 1.77 9.10 20.82
C SER A 303 1.41 8.02 19.81
N GLY A 304 0.16 7.53 19.83
CA GLY A 304 -0.34 6.55 18.86
C GLY A 304 -1.30 7.16 17.82
N VAL A 305 -2.33 6.39 17.47
CA VAL A 305 -3.33 6.73 16.45
C VAL A 305 -4.16 7.93 16.91
N ASN A 306 -4.26 8.96 16.07
CA ASN A 306 -5.01 10.17 16.37
C ASN A 306 -6.14 10.41 15.37
N SER A 307 -7.38 10.21 15.80
CA SER A 307 -8.59 10.36 14.98
C SER A 307 -9.23 11.73 15.18
N ARG A 308 -9.33 12.54 14.12
CA ARG A 308 -9.76 13.94 14.20
C ARG A 308 -10.77 14.30 13.12
N MET A 309 -11.46 15.42 13.30
CA MET A 309 -12.30 16.06 12.28
C MET A 309 -13.31 15.10 11.63
N GLY A 310 -13.95 14.27 12.46
CA GLY A 310 -14.95 13.30 12.00
C GLY A 310 -14.40 12.05 11.30
N ALA A 311 -13.08 11.82 11.31
CA ALA A 311 -12.49 10.57 10.85
C ALA A 311 -13.11 9.36 11.57
N CYS A 312 -13.19 8.22 10.88
CA CYS A 312 -13.62 6.95 11.47
C CYS A 312 -12.55 5.88 11.23
N ILE A 313 -12.02 5.32 12.31
CA ILE A 313 -10.90 4.38 12.24
C ILE A 313 -11.28 3.08 12.93
N ARG A 314 -11.26 1.97 12.18
CA ARG A 314 -11.24 0.64 12.78
C ARG A 314 -9.81 0.32 13.18
N VAL A 315 -9.62 0.04 14.47
CA VAL A 315 -8.35 -0.38 15.06
C VAL A 315 -8.59 -1.79 15.58
N GLU A 316 -8.04 -2.79 14.91
CA GLU A 316 -8.36 -4.21 15.12
C GLU A 316 -7.10 -5.06 15.33
N GLU A 317 -7.04 -5.89 16.38
CA GLU A 317 -5.95 -6.85 16.58
C GLU A 317 -4.53 -6.25 16.53
N ASN A 318 -4.35 -5.00 17.00
CA ASN A 318 -3.03 -4.37 17.09
C ASN A 318 -2.43 -4.56 18.49
N PHE A 319 -1.10 -4.49 18.56
CA PHE A 319 -0.37 -4.49 19.83
C PHE A 319 0.26 -3.11 20.09
N PHE A 320 -0.02 -2.51 21.24
CA PHE A 320 0.59 -1.27 21.70
C PHE A 320 1.41 -1.54 22.96
N PHE A 321 2.71 -1.25 22.91
CA PHE A 321 3.64 -1.41 24.04
C PHE A 321 4.32 -0.10 24.41
N SER A 322 4.12 0.38 25.64
CA SER A 322 4.72 1.64 26.10
C SER A 322 4.38 2.84 25.21
N VAL A 323 3.14 2.90 24.70
CA VAL A 323 2.66 4.01 23.87
C VAL A 323 1.79 4.95 24.70
N SER A 324 2.24 6.19 24.85
CA SER A 324 1.47 7.20 25.58
C SER A 324 0.29 7.68 24.74
N ASN A 325 -0.96 7.52 25.17
CA ASN A 325 -2.14 7.85 24.35
C ASN A 325 -2.11 7.11 22.98
N ALA A 326 -2.07 5.79 23.06
CA ALA A 326 -2.16 4.84 21.96
C ALA A 326 -3.32 5.13 21.01
N LEU A 327 -4.50 5.47 21.56
CA LEU A 327 -5.61 6.06 20.81
C LEU A 327 -5.99 7.40 21.41
N ARG A 328 -6.21 8.42 20.57
CA ARG A 328 -6.60 9.77 21.00
C ARG A 328 -7.38 10.52 19.92
N THR A 329 -8.10 11.57 20.32
CA THR A 329 -9.02 12.32 19.44
C THR A 329 -8.93 13.84 19.57
N ASP A 330 -7.85 14.34 20.19
CA ASP A 330 -7.67 15.75 20.53
C ASP A 330 -6.89 16.55 19.46
N MET A 331 -6.59 17.81 19.77
CA MET A 331 -5.71 18.70 18.97
C MET A 331 -6.27 19.12 17.61
N SER A 332 -7.59 19.05 17.43
CA SER A 332 -8.36 19.65 16.34
C SER A 332 -9.68 20.22 16.88
N ALA A 333 -10.37 21.04 16.08
CA ALA A 333 -11.63 21.68 16.49
C ALA A 333 -12.78 20.67 16.74
N THR A 334 -12.76 19.55 16.03
CA THR A 334 -13.72 18.45 16.16
C THR A 334 -12.97 17.13 16.35
N VAL A 335 -13.47 16.27 17.23
CA VAL A 335 -12.95 14.92 17.46
C VAL A 335 -13.19 14.03 16.24
N GLY A 336 -12.42 12.95 16.10
CA GLY A 336 -12.79 11.80 15.28
C GLY A 336 -13.36 10.67 16.12
N TYR A 337 -13.52 9.50 15.50
CA TYR A 337 -14.17 8.33 16.04
C TYR A 337 -13.30 7.07 15.86
N PHE A 338 -13.54 6.08 16.72
CA PHE A 338 -12.89 4.76 16.66
C PHE A 338 -13.89 3.62 16.67
N GLU A 339 -13.56 2.53 16.00
CA GLU A 339 -14.08 1.20 16.24
C GLU A 339 -12.92 0.35 16.76
N VAL A 340 -12.93 -0.02 18.04
CA VAL A 340 -11.79 -0.68 18.71
C VAL A 340 -12.12 -2.14 18.93
N LEU A 341 -11.40 -3.05 18.26
CA LEU A 341 -11.66 -4.49 18.27
C LEU A 341 -10.37 -5.23 18.68
N ASP A 342 -10.44 -6.03 19.74
CA ASP A 342 -9.44 -7.06 20.09
C ASP A 342 -7.96 -6.62 20.13
N ASN A 343 -7.68 -5.35 20.44
CA ASN A 343 -6.31 -4.84 20.59
C ASN A 343 -5.72 -5.13 21.97
N ILE A 344 -4.39 -5.22 22.04
CA ILE A 344 -3.63 -5.28 23.29
C ILE A 344 -2.96 -3.92 23.56
N PHE A 345 -3.22 -3.36 24.75
CA PHE A 345 -2.60 -2.11 25.23
C PHE A 345 -1.76 -2.36 26.49
N GLU A 346 -0.50 -2.74 26.30
CA GLU A 346 0.43 -2.96 27.40
C GLU A 346 1.23 -1.70 27.72
N ALA A 347 1.29 -1.32 28.99
CA ALA A 347 1.92 -0.07 29.46
C ALA A 347 1.49 1.18 28.66
N SER A 348 0.27 1.17 28.13
CA SER A 348 -0.24 2.17 27.20
C SER A 348 -1.57 2.73 27.69
N SER A 349 -1.85 4.01 27.41
CA SER A 349 -3.15 4.65 27.68
C SER A 349 -3.91 4.84 26.37
N TYR A 350 -5.24 4.79 26.38
CA TYR A 350 -6.05 4.99 25.17
C TYR A 350 -7.45 5.56 25.48
N VAL A 351 -8.12 6.10 24.46
CA VAL A 351 -9.56 6.40 24.47
C VAL A 351 -10.28 5.49 23.49
N ALA A 352 -11.44 4.98 23.88
CA ALA A 352 -12.31 4.18 23.01
C ALA A 352 -13.53 4.96 22.48
N ASP A 353 -13.76 6.17 23.00
CA ASP A 353 -14.89 7.03 22.64
C ASP A 353 -14.42 8.37 22.03
N PRO A 354 -15.20 8.96 21.11
CA PRO A 354 -16.49 8.45 20.62
C PRO A 354 -16.33 7.34 19.59
N THR A 355 -17.35 6.48 19.46
CA THR A 355 -17.30 5.30 18.60
C THR A 355 -17.81 5.56 17.18
N CYS A 356 -17.35 4.78 16.21
CA CYS A 356 -18.01 4.59 14.91
C CYS A 356 -18.14 3.09 14.58
N GLU A 357 -18.83 2.79 13.49
CA GLU A 357 -18.88 1.47 12.86
C GLU A 357 -18.35 1.66 11.44
N LEU A 358 -17.26 0.97 11.10
CA LEU A 358 -16.60 1.09 9.81
C LEU A 358 -16.86 -0.16 8.98
N ASP A 359 -17.68 -0.05 7.94
CA ASP A 359 -17.77 -1.12 6.95
C ASP A 359 -16.46 -1.19 6.14
N VAL A 360 -15.79 -2.34 6.21
CA VAL A 360 -14.52 -2.60 5.53
C VAL A 360 -14.81 -3.37 4.24
N PRO A 361 -14.63 -2.76 3.06
CA PRO A 361 -15.22 -3.26 1.82
C PRO A 361 -14.35 -4.29 1.08
N TYR A 362 -13.49 -5.02 1.79
CA TYR A 362 -12.59 -6.02 1.22
C TYR A 362 -12.42 -7.19 2.18
N GLU A 363 -12.12 -8.37 1.65
CA GLU A 363 -11.85 -9.57 2.44
C GLU A 363 -10.46 -9.47 3.09
N TYR A 364 -10.40 -9.62 4.42
CA TYR A 364 -9.14 -9.57 5.18
C TYR A 364 -9.05 -10.57 6.33
N THR A 365 -10.16 -11.23 6.69
CA THR A 365 -10.23 -12.10 7.89
C THR A 365 -9.24 -13.27 7.85
N ALA A 366 -8.92 -13.78 6.66
CA ALA A 366 -7.90 -14.82 6.47
C ALA A 366 -6.45 -14.34 6.69
N TYR A 367 -6.26 -13.02 6.79
CA TYR A 367 -4.98 -12.35 7.03
C TYR A 367 -4.92 -11.75 8.45
N LEU A 368 -5.94 -11.97 9.28
CA LEU A 368 -5.91 -11.53 10.66
C LEU A 368 -5.11 -12.50 11.51
N ASP A 369 -4.13 -11.94 12.22
CA ASP A 369 -3.43 -12.61 13.30
C ASP A 369 -3.99 -12.15 14.65
N GLU A 370 -3.82 -12.97 15.68
CA GLU A 370 -4.17 -12.58 17.05
C GLU A 370 -3.21 -11.49 17.52
N ALA A 371 -3.71 -10.43 18.17
CA ALA A 371 -2.93 -9.28 18.61
C ALA A 371 -1.68 -9.68 19.40
N ALA A 372 -1.76 -10.74 20.20
CA ALA A 372 -0.65 -11.23 21.02
C ALA A 372 0.55 -11.73 20.20
N ASP A 373 0.32 -12.23 18.98
CA ASP A 373 1.36 -12.75 18.09
C ASP A 373 1.94 -11.65 17.19
N VAL A 374 1.27 -10.50 17.08
CA VAL A 374 1.68 -9.40 16.20
C VAL A 374 3.11 -8.90 16.45
N PRO A 375 3.59 -8.64 17.70
CA PRO A 375 4.98 -8.24 17.92
C PRO A 375 6.00 -9.25 17.39
N LEU A 376 5.66 -10.54 17.47
CA LEU A 376 6.49 -11.62 16.92
C LEU A 376 6.48 -11.58 15.40
N ILE A 377 5.31 -11.48 14.79
CA ILE A 377 5.16 -11.49 13.33
C ILE A 377 5.88 -10.30 12.68
N VAL A 378 5.72 -9.10 13.23
CA VAL A 378 6.16 -7.86 12.55
C VAL A 378 7.54 -7.37 12.97
N ALA A 379 7.98 -7.62 14.21
CA ALA A 379 9.20 -7.03 14.76
C ALA A 379 10.23 -8.06 15.22
N GLY A 380 9.90 -9.34 15.21
CA GLY A 380 10.87 -10.31 15.71
C GLY A 380 11.13 -10.16 17.22
N GLU A 381 10.18 -9.65 18.03
CA GLU A 381 10.34 -9.55 19.50
C GLU A 381 9.08 -9.89 20.34
N ASP A 382 9.27 -10.56 21.50
CA ASP A 382 8.20 -10.84 22.49
C ASP A 382 8.37 -9.85 23.66
N PRO A 383 7.57 -8.77 23.70
CA PRO A 383 7.70 -7.73 24.72
C PRO A 383 7.19 -8.16 26.09
N LEU A 384 6.41 -9.25 26.21
CA LEU A 384 5.76 -9.68 27.44
C LEU A 384 6.57 -10.71 28.24
N ASN A 385 7.40 -11.52 27.59
CA ASN A 385 8.14 -12.59 28.26
C ASN A 385 9.66 -12.39 28.40
N GLY A 386 10.20 -11.23 28.03
CA GLY A 386 11.60 -10.87 28.32
C GLY A 386 12.60 -11.96 27.89
N VAL A 387 12.93 -12.01 26.60
CA VAL A 387 13.90 -12.95 26.01
C VAL A 387 13.64 -14.42 26.38
N ASN A 388 12.55 -14.95 25.86
CA ASN A 388 12.44 -16.35 25.44
C ASN A 388 11.49 -16.37 24.26
N SER A 389 11.93 -15.81 23.14
CA SER A 389 11.06 -15.72 21.97
C SER A 389 11.46 -16.73 20.90
N PRO A 390 10.50 -17.48 20.33
CA PRO A 390 10.74 -18.49 19.32
C PRO A 390 10.85 -17.85 17.93
N TYR A 391 11.80 -16.94 17.70
CA TYR A 391 12.05 -16.41 16.36
C TYR A 391 12.89 -17.34 15.51
N LEU A 392 12.68 -17.24 14.21
CA LEU A 392 13.61 -17.73 13.21
C LEU A 392 14.86 -16.84 13.21
N GLU A 393 15.74 -17.03 14.19
CA GLU A 393 17.14 -16.59 14.07
C GLU A 393 17.82 -17.50 13.06
N ALA A 394 17.73 -17.13 11.79
CA ALA A 394 18.24 -17.90 10.67
C ALA A 394 19.15 -17.08 9.76
N GLY A 395 20.15 -17.74 9.18
CA GLY A 395 20.91 -17.25 8.04
C GLY A 395 20.62 -18.10 6.81
N ILE A 396 20.47 -17.47 5.64
CA ILE A 396 20.53 -18.14 4.34
C ILE A 396 21.83 -17.76 3.68
N THR A 397 22.71 -18.75 3.46
CA THR A 397 23.89 -18.60 2.61
C THR A 397 23.67 -19.37 1.32
N ILE A 398 23.94 -18.76 0.17
CA ILE A 398 23.73 -19.38 -1.15
C ILE A 398 25.04 -19.40 -1.92
N PHE A 399 25.44 -20.56 -2.44
CA PHE A 399 26.65 -20.73 -3.22
C PHE A 399 26.49 -21.79 -4.33
N PRO A 400 26.93 -21.51 -5.58
CA PRO A 400 27.40 -20.21 -6.05
C PRO A 400 26.25 -19.21 -6.19
N ASN A 401 26.56 -17.92 -6.08
CA ASN A 401 25.65 -16.83 -6.43
C ASN A 401 26.49 -15.72 -7.09
N PRO A 402 26.43 -15.52 -8.43
CA PRO A 402 25.45 -16.09 -9.37
C PRO A 402 25.61 -17.60 -9.63
N ALA A 403 24.49 -18.27 -9.92
CA ALA A 403 24.39 -19.70 -10.20
C ALA A 403 23.99 -19.99 -11.65
N SER A 404 24.50 -21.09 -12.22
CA SER A 404 24.13 -21.54 -13.57
C SER A 404 23.54 -22.96 -13.61
N ALA A 405 23.63 -23.71 -12.51
CA ALA A 405 23.10 -25.07 -12.43
C ALA A 405 22.77 -25.48 -11.00
N GLU A 406 23.68 -26.16 -10.30
CA GLU A 406 23.45 -26.61 -8.92
C GLU A 406 23.76 -25.49 -7.92
N VAL A 407 22.88 -25.31 -6.96
CA VAL A 407 22.98 -24.36 -5.86
C VAL A 407 23.01 -25.11 -4.55
N GLN A 408 24.00 -24.79 -3.72
CA GLN A 408 23.98 -25.12 -2.31
C GLN A 408 23.44 -23.93 -1.53
N LEU A 409 22.34 -24.15 -0.82
CA LEU A 409 21.82 -23.25 0.17
C LEU A 409 22.09 -23.81 1.56
N VAL A 410 22.55 -22.97 2.48
CA VAL A 410 22.79 -23.33 3.87
C VAL A 410 21.83 -22.51 4.73
N LEU A 411 20.91 -23.21 5.40
CA LEU A 411 20.05 -22.66 6.45
C LEU A 411 20.74 -22.81 7.79
N ASP A 412 21.25 -21.72 8.34
CA ASP A 412 21.83 -21.70 9.69
C ASP A 412 20.76 -21.26 10.68
N LEU A 413 20.10 -22.20 11.35
CA LEU A 413 19.04 -21.91 12.31
C LEU A 413 19.58 -21.92 13.74
N ARG A 414 19.23 -20.94 14.56
CA ARG A 414 19.55 -20.99 16.00
C ARG A 414 18.75 -22.07 16.72
N GLU A 415 17.48 -22.22 16.35
CA GLU A 415 16.55 -23.21 16.90
C GLU A 415 15.94 -24.07 15.79
N ALA A 416 15.41 -25.24 16.15
CA ALA A 416 14.80 -26.12 15.15
C ALA A 416 13.43 -25.58 14.72
N ALA A 417 13.17 -25.52 13.43
CA ALA A 417 11.84 -25.26 12.88
C ALA A 417 11.12 -26.60 12.73
N ALA A 418 9.97 -26.78 13.38
CA ALA A 418 9.18 -28.02 13.24
C ALA A 418 8.45 -28.08 11.89
N GLU A 419 8.11 -26.90 11.35
CA GLU A 419 7.47 -26.69 10.05
C GLU A 419 8.22 -25.56 9.36
N GLY A 420 8.69 -25.81 8.14
CA GLY A 420 9.37 -24.82 7.33
C GLY A 420 9.19 -25.10 5.85
N HIS A 421 8.93 -24.04 5.09
CA HIS A 421 8.73 -24.03 3.66
C HIS A 421 9.82 -23.19 3.01
N LEU A 422 10.73 -23.84 2.29
CA LEU A 422 11.80 -23.19 1.55
C LEU A 422 11.42 -23.17 0.07
N SER A 423 11.20 -21.98 -0.48
CA SER A 423 10.71 -21.78 -1.85
C SER A 423 11.52 -20.73 -2.59
N LEU A 424 11.53 -20.81 -3.92
CA LEU A 424 12.13 -19.86 -4.83
C LEU A 424 11.04 -19.06 -5.53
N TYR A 425 11.18 -17.75 -5.53
CA TYR A 425 10.27 -16.78 -6.13
C TYR A 425 11.00 -15.99 -7.22
N ASN A 426 10.29 -15.61 -8.28
CA ASN A 426 10.83 -14.67 -9.27
C ASN A 426 10.68 -13.22 -8.78
N LEU A 427 11.17 -12.26 -9.56
CA LEU A 427 11.09 -10.82 -9.27
C LEU A 427 9.67 -10.27 -9.06
N LEU A 428 8.63 -10.97 -9.54
CA LEU A 428 7.23 -10.57 -9.42
C LEU A 428 6.53 -11.26 -8.23
N GLY A 429 7.31 -11.82 -7.29
CA GLY A 429 6.77 -12.52 -6.13
C GLY A 429 6.04 -13.83 -6.46
N ARG A 430 6.15 -14.35 -7.69
CA ARG A 430 5.55 -15.64 -8.05
C ARG A 430 6.49 -16.77 -7.66
N GLN A 431 5.97 -17.73 -6.89
CA GLN A 431 6.68 -18.97 -6.57
C GLN A 431 6.95 -19.75 -7.86
N VAL A 432 8.22 -20.00 -8.14
CA VAL A 432 8.68 -20.74 -9.34
C VAL A 432 9.12 -22.16 -9.01
N GLN A 433 9.52 -22.42 -7.77
CA GLN A 433 9.96 -23.75 -7.33
C GLN A 433 9.84 -23.89 -5.80
N VAL A 434 9.36 -25.04 -5.31
CA VAL A 434 9.59 -25.45 -3.91
C VAL A 434 10.97 -26.08 -3.82
N ILE A 435 11.82 -25.57 -2.92
CA ILE A 435 13.18 -26.09 -2.71
C ILE A 435 13.14 -27.25 -1.71
N ALA A 436 12.50 -27.05 -0.55
CA ALA A 436 12.36 -28.08 0.48
C ALA A 436 11.22 -27.75 1.45
N ASP A 437 10.53 -28.79 1.92
CA ASP A 437 9.58 -28.72 3.03
C ASP A 437 10.07 -29.63 4.16
N GLY A 438 9.88 -29.20 5.41
CA GLY A 438 9.97 -30.12 6.53
C GLY A 438 10.37 -29.46 7.84
N PRO A 439 10.62 -30.28 8.87
CA PRO A 439 11.36 -29.82 10.02
C PRO A 439 12.82 -29.56 9.64
N PHE A 440 13.35 -28.40 10.02
CA PHE A 440 14.77 -28.08 9.92
C PHE A 440 15.40 -28.10 11.31
N ALA A 441 16.55 -28.75 11.47
CA ALA A 441 17.21 -28.84 12.76
C ALA A 441 17.84 -27.50 13.16
N ALA A 442 18.06 -27.28 14.46
CA ALA A 442 18.97 -26.23 14.90
C ALA A 442 20.39 -26.50 14.36
N GLY A 443 21.09 -25.42 14.00
CA GLY A 443 22.39 -25.45 13.36
C GLY A 443 22.32 -25.34 11.84
N SER A 444 23.38 -25.80 11.18
CA SER A 444 23.58 -25.66 9.74
C SER A 444 22.90 -26.79 8.96
N ASN A 445 21.94 -26.45 8.11
CA ASN A 445 21.18 -27.39 7.28
C ASN A 445 21.47 -27.10 5.80
N PRO A 446 22.34 -27.87 5.15
CA PRO A 446 22.59 -27.73 3.72
C PRO A 446 21.45 -28.35 2.90
N VAL A 447 20.94 -27.58 1.93
CA VAL A 447 19.94 -27.96 0.95
C VAL A 447 20.50 -27.73 -0.44
N TYR A 448 20.34 -28.70 -1.33
CA TYR A 448 20.84 -28.62 -2.72
C TYR A 448 19.67 -28.61 -3.69
N PHE A 449 19.70 -27.71 -4.66
CA PHE A 449 18.68 -27.66 -5.71
C PHE A 449 19.26 -27.16 -7.04
N SER A 450 18.62 -27.58 -8.13
CA SER A 450 19.02 -27.20 -9.48
C SER A 450 18.21 -26.02 -9.99
N VAL A 451 18.91 -25.02 -10.54
CA VAL A 451 18.35 -23.87 -11.24
C VAL A 451 18.56 -23.90 -12.75
N ALA A 452 19.16 -24.97 -13.30
CA ALA A 452 19.52 -25.06 -14.73
C ALA A 452 18.33 -24.95 -15.70
N HIS A 453 17.11 -25.14 -15.21
CA HIS A 453 15.87 -25.08 -15.99
C HIS A 453 15.19 -23.70 -15.94
N LEU A 454 15.70 -22.79 -15.11
CA LEU A 454 15.13 -21.45 -14.91
C LEU A 454 15.82 -20.44 -15.83
N PRO A 455 15.08 -19.45 -16.37
CA PRO A 455 15.68 -18.35 -17.11
C PRO A 455 16.70 -17.58 -16.25
N ALA A 456 17.74 -17.05 -16.90
CA ALA A 456 18.65 -16.10 -16.25
C ALA A 456 17.87 -14.90 -15.70
N GLY A 457 18.21 -14.46 -14.49
CA GLY A 457 17.47 -13.41 -13.80
C GLY A 457 17.69 -13.42 -12.29
N HIS A 458 17.01 -12.49 -11.62
CA HIS A 458 17.02 -12.40 -10.16
C HIS A 458 15.84 -13.19 -9.58
N TYR A 459 16.11 -13.87 -8.48
CA TYR A 459 15.16 -14.69 -7.76
C TYR A 459 15.35 -14.48 -6.26
N PHE A 460 14.34 -14.82 -5.49
CA PHE A 460 14.35 -14.75 -4.05
C PHE A 460 14.12 -16.14 -3.49
N VAL A 461 15.09 -16.65 -2.73
CA VAL A 461 14.88 -17.82 -1.88
C VAL A 461 14.25 -17.36 -0.59
N GLN A 462 13.21 -18.04 -0.15
CA GLN A 462 12.43 -17.66 1.00
C GLN A 462 12.17 -18.87 1.87
N LEU A 463 12.52 -18.76 3.14
CA LEU A 463 12.15 -19.68 4.20
C LEU A 463 10.96 -19.08 4.93
N GLU A 464 9.84 -19.80 4.98
CA GLU A 464 8.67 -19.48 5.81
C GLU A 464 8.56 -20.54 6.90
N THR A 465 8.42 -20.09 8.15
CA THR A 465 8.20 -20.95 9.33
C THR A 465 7.12 -20.30 10.18
N PRO A 466 6.47 -21.04 11.11
CA PRO A 466 5.62 -20.42 12.12
C PRO A 466 6.32 -19.34 12.95
N GLN A 467 7.66 -19.38 13.01
CA GLN A 467 8.53 -18.47 13.74
C GLN A 467 8.97 -17.22 12.93
N GLY A 468 8.52 -17.11 11.67
CA GLY A 468 8.83 -15.98 10.79
C GLY A 468 9.34 -16.39 9.42
N ARG A 469 9.67 -15.38 8.62
CA ARG A 469 10.07 -15.50 7.22
C ARG A 469 11.44 -14.86 6.97
N LEU A 470 12.29 -15.53 6.19
CA LEU A 470 13.60 -15.03 5.79
C LEU A 470 13.75 -15.11 4.28
N THR A 471 14.18 -14.03 3.65
CA THR A 471 14.36 -13.97 2.19
C THR A 471 15.82 -13.69 1.82
N LYS A 472 16.31 -14.31 0.75
CA LYS A 472 17.67 -14.12 0.24
C LYS A 472 17.71 -14.11 -1.28
N SER A 473 18.39 -13.13 -1.85
CA SER A 473 18.56 -13.02 -3.30
C SER A 473 19.45 -14.13 -3.88
N LEU A 474 19.06 -14.64 -5.05
CA LEU A 474 19.77 -15.57 -5.90
C LEU A 474 19.76 -15.08 -7.35
N ILE A 475 20.93 -14.90 -7.94
CA ILE A 475 21.10 -14.53 -9.34
C ILE A 475 21.35 -15.81 -10.15
N ILE A 476 20.58 -16.03 -11.21
CA ILE A 476 20.72 -17.14 -12.16
C ILE A 476 21.31 -16.61 -13.47
N GLN A 477 22.31 -17.30 -14.03
CA GLN A 477 23.04 -16.96 -15.28
C GLN A 477 22.96 -18.03 -16.36
#